data_AF-A0A920VRR0-F1
#
_entry.id   AF-A0A920VRR0-F1
#
_cell.length_a   1.000
_cell.length_b   1.000
_cell.length_c   1.000
_cell.angle_alpha   90.00
_cell.angle_beta   90.00
_cell.angle_gamma   90.00
#
_symmetry.space_group_name_H-M   'P 1'
#
loop_
_entity.id
_entity.type
_entity.pdbx_description
1 polymer ?
#
loop_
_entity_poly.entity_id
_entity_poly.type
_entity_poly.pdbx_seq_one_letter_code
_entity_poly.pdbx_strand_id
1 'polypeptide(L)' 'MSTVGIIANPAAGKDIRRLVAHGRVVSNQEKANILRRVFAGIVSTGTDQILIMPDHSGLARRQLQMLRAKSK' A
#
# COMPACT_ATOMS: atom_id res chain seq x y z
N MET A 1 1.69 7.20 -22.26
CA MET A 1 1.02 7.20 -20.95
C MET A 1 1.47 5.98 -20.16
N SER A 2 2.21 6.19 -19.07
CA SER A 2 2.62 5.11 -18.17
C SER A 2 1.61 5.00 -17.02
N THR A 3 1.12 3.79 -16.77
CA THR A 3 0.11 3.54 -15.72
C THR A 3 0.55 2.36 -14.86
N VAL A 4 0.48 2.54 -13.55
CA VAL A 4 0.83 1.49 -12.57
C VAL A 4 -0.42 1.13 -11.77
N GLY A 5 -0.81 -0.14 -11.82
CA GLY A 5 -1.89 -0.70 -11.01
C GLY A 5 -1.34 -1.33 -9.73
N ILE A 6 -1.96 -1.02 -8.59
CA ILE A 6 -1.57 -1.54 -7.28
C ILE A 6 -2.75 -2.21 -6.58
N ILE A 7 -2.52 -3.44 -6.15
CA ILE A 7 -3.44 -4.22 -5.32
C ILE A 7 -2.81 -4.37 -3.94
N ALA A 8 -3.29 -3.58 -2.99
CA ALA A 8 -2.90 -3.72 -1.59
C ALA A 8 -3.91 -4.59 -0.85
N ASN A 9 -3.65 -5.90 -0.77
CA ASN A 9 -4.54 -6.82 -0.09
C ASN A 9 -4.53 -6.57 1.44
N PRO A 10 -5.64 -6.08 2.03
CA PRO A 10 -5.69 -5.78 3.47
C PRO A 10 -5.66 -7.04 4.34
N ALA A 11 -6.09 -8.19 3.83
CA ALA A 11 -6.12 -9.47 4.55
C ALA A 11 -4.74 -10.14 4.64
N ALA A 12 -3.78 -9.77 3.77
CA ALA A 12 -2.46 -10.39 3.74
C ALA A 12 -1.77 -10.30 5.11
N GLY A 13 -1.23 -11.40 5.64
CA GLY A 13 -0.49 -11.39 6.92
C GLY A 13 -1.35 -11.26 8.18
N LYS A 14 -2.68 -11.30 8.08
CA LYS A 14 -3.61 -11.47 9.22
C LYS A 14 -4.00 -12.94 9.47
N ASP A 15 -3.28 -13.86 8.85
CA ASP A 15 -3.55 -15.29 8.92
C ASP A 15 -3.12 -15.86 10.29
N ILE A 16 -4.07 -16.48 11.01
CA ILE A 16 -3.83 -17.09 12.33
C ILE A 16 -2.76 -18.20 12.28
N ARG A 17 -2.63 -18.88 11.14
CA ARG A 17 -1.63 -19.95 10.96
C ARG A 17 -0.21 -19.41 11.07
N ARG A 18 0.02 -18.14 10.74
CA ARG A 18 1.32 -17.48 10.98
C ARG A 18 1.59 -17.33 12.47
N LEU A 19 0.60 -16.98 13.27
CA LEU A 19 0.76 -16.89 14.72
C LEU A 19 1.06 -18.27 15.33
N VAL A 20 0.30 -19.29 14.94
CA VAL A 20 0.47 -20.67 15.44
C VAL A 20 1.83 -21.26 15.05
N ALA A 21 2.32 -20.95 13.85
CA ALA A 21 3.62 -21.41 13.38
C ALA A 21 4.81 -20.53 13.85
N HIS A 22 4.60 -19.62 14.81
CA HIS A 22 5.60 -18.61 15.22
C HIS A 22 6.18 -17.79 14.05
N GLY A 23 5.41 -17.66 12.97
CA GLY A 23 5.74 -16.89 11.79
C GLY A 23 5.44 -15.40 11.96
N ARG A 24 6.12 -14.59 11.15
CA ARG A 24 5.99 -13.13 11.19
C ARG A 24 4.59 -12.67 10.76
N VAL A 25 3.98 -11.84 11.60
CA VAL A 25 2.73 -11.11 11.35
C VAL A 25 3.07 -9.69 10.89
N VAL A 26 2.43 -9.24 9.81
CA VAL A 26 2.66 -7.90 9.25
C VAL A 26 1.48 -7.01 9.62
N SER A 27 1.76 -6.00 10.44
CA SER A 27 0.73 -5.06 10.88
C SER A 27 0.25 -4.15 9.74
N ASN A 28 -0.94 -3.58 9.90
CA ASN A 28 -1.45 -2.58 8.95
C ASN A 28 -0.52 -1.36 8.84
N GLN A 29 0.12 -0.96 9.94
CA GLN A 29 1.07 0.15 9.96
C GLN A 29 2.29 -0.16 9.10
N GLU A 30 2.80 -1.39 9.17
CA GLU A 30 3.95 -1.79 8.36
C GLU A 30 3.60 -1.79 6.87
N LYS A 31 2.43 -2.33 6.50
CA LYS A 31 1.94 -2.26 5.11
C LYS A 31 1.77 -0.83 4.63
N ALA A 32 1.26 0.07 5.47
CA ALA A 32 1.13 1.49 5.16
C ALA A 32 2.50 2.13 4.85
N ASN A 33 3.52 1.83 5.66
CA ASN A 33 4.89 2.30 5.43
C ASN A 33 5.48 1.74 4.12
N ILE A 34 5.23 0.47 3.80
CA ILE A 34 5.64 -0.13 2.53
C ILE A 34 4.98 0.61 1.36
N LEU A 35 3.67 0.79 1.40
CA LEU A 35 2.92 1.50 0.35
C LEU A 35 3.40 2.92 0.14
N ARG A 36 3.73 3.63 1.23
CA ARG A 36 4.28 4.99 1.14
C ARG A 36 5.60 5.04 0.38
N ARG A 37 6.51 4.09 0.64
CA ARG A 37 7.78 3.99 -0.10
C ARG A 37 7.56 3.61 -1.57
N VAL A 38 6.66 2.66 -1.83
CA VAL A 38 6.30 2.23 -3.19
C VAL A 38 5.77 3.42 -4.00
N PHE A 39 4.80 4.16 -3.45
CA PHE A 39 4.23 5.32 -4.14
C PHE A 39 5.26 6.43 -4.36
N ALA A 40 6.12 6.72 -3.38
CA ALA A 40 7.19 7.71 -3.55
C ALA A 40 8.15 7.31 -4.69
N GLY A 41 8.52 6.03 -4.76
CA GLY A 41 9.32 5.48 -5.87
C GLY A 41 8.64 5.64 -7.21
N ILE A 42 7.36 5.27 -7.34
CA ILE A 42 6.60 5.38 -8.59
C ILE A 42 6.43 6.84 -9.04
N VAL A 43 6.25 7.77 -8.10
CA VAL A 43 6.20 9.21 -8.43
C VAL A 43 7.55 9.69 -8.96
N SER A 44 8.67 9.21 -8.40
CA SER A 44 10.01 9.60 -8.88
C SER A 44 10.33 9.13 -10.30
N THR A 45 9.62 8.12 -10.84
CA THR A 45 9.82 7.65 -12.22
C THR A 45 9.04 8.47 -13.26
N GLY A 46 8.29 9.51 -12.86
CA GLY A 46 7.46 10.30 -13.77
C GLY A 46 6.23 9.55 -14.27
N THR A 47 5.68 8.63 -13.47
CA THR A 47 4.47 7.87 -13.85
C THR A 47 3.25 8.79 -13.93
N ASP A 48 2.49 8.70 -15.02
CA ASP A 48 1.32 9.57 -15.24
C ASP A 48 0.14 9.23 -14.32
N GLN A 49 -0.10 7.93 -14.10
CA GLN A 49 -1.26 7.46 -13.35
C GLN A 49 -0.95 6.26 -12.44
N ILE A 50 -1.50 6.31 -11.23
CA ILE A 50 -1.51 5.19 -10.27
C ILE A 50 -2.95 4.77 -10.04
N LEU A 51 -3.28 3.53 -10.39
CA LEU A 51 -4.58 2.91 -10.13
C LEU A 51 -4.49 2.06 -8.87
N ILE A 52 -5.50 2.13 -8.01
CA ILE A 52 -5.54 1.39 -6.75
C ILE A 52 -6.81 0.57 -6.69
N MET A 53 -6.69 -0.71 -6.34
CA MET A 53 -7.85 -1.55 -6.05
C MET A 53 -8.62 -0.99 -4.85
N PRO A 54 -9.93 -0.74 -4.96
CA PRO A 54 -10.73 -0.35 -3.81
C PRO A 54 -10.74 -1.47 -2.77
N ASP A 55 -10.40 -1.12 -1.53
CA ASP A 55 -10.37 -2.05 -0.41
C ASP A 55 -11.20 -1.50 0.75
N HIS A 56 -11.84 -2.38 1.51
CA HIS A 56 -12.71 -2.03 2.64
C HIS A 56 -11.98 -1.31 3.77
N SER A 57 -10.66 -1.53 3.92
CA SER A 57 -9.86 -0.88 4.97
C SER A 57 -9.30 0.49 4.54
N GLY A 58 -9.44 0.84 3.26
CA GLY A 58 -8.87 2.04 2.66
C GLY A 58 -7.35 2.13 2.77
N LEU A 59 -6.65 0.99 2.88
CA LEU A 59 -5.23 0.94 3.22
C LEU A 59 -4.39 1.71 2.20
N ALA A 60 -4.54 1.42 0.91
CA ALA A 60 -3.78 2.07 -0.14
C ALA A 60 -4.32 3.47 -0.47
N ARG A 61 -5.64 3.66 -0.44
CA ARG A 61 -6.27 4.96 -0.70
C ARG A 61 -5.79 6.04 0.26
N ARG A 62 -5.69 5.74 1.56
CA ARG A 62 -5.19 6.67 2.58
C ARG A 62 -3.73 7.07 2.33
N GLN A 63 -2.88 6.12 1.94
CA GLN A 63 -1.48 6.41 1.65
C GLN A 63 -1.32 7.31 0.41
N LEU A 64 -2.13 7.09 -0.63
CA LEU A 64 -2.11 7.94 -1.83
C LEU A 64 -2.58 9.38 -1.53
N GLN A 65 -3.62 9.53 -0.71
CA GLN A 65 -4.10 10.86 -0.29
C GLN A 65 -3.04 11.63 0.50
N MET A 66 -2.34 10.98 1.43
CA MET A 66 -1.25 11.61 2.20
C MET A 66 -0.08 12.04 1.31
N LEU A 67 0.20 11.30 0.23
CA LEU A 67 1.23 11.69 -0.73
C LEU A 67 0.82 12.96 -1.48
N ARG A 68 -0.43 13.03 -1.96
CA ARG A 68 -0.97 14.22 -2.62
C ARG A 68 -1.01 15.45 -1.72
N ALA A 69 -1.35 15.28 -0.44
CA ALA A 69 -1.40 16.38 0.53
C ALA A 69 -0.02 16.99 0.84
N LYS A 70 1.08 16.26 0.61
CA LYS A 70 2.46 16.75 0.80
C LYS A 70 3.06 17.45 -0.43
N SER A 71 2.46 17.27 -1.60
CA SER A 71 2.91 17.92 -2.85
C SER A 71 2.27 19.30 -3.07
N LYS A 72 1.51 19.80 -2.09
CA LYS A 72 0.90 21.13 -2.09
C LYS A 72 1.53 21.95 -0.97
#